data_AF-A0A6V8PI08-F1
#
_entry.id   AF-A0A6V8PI08-F1
#
_cell.length_a   1.000
_cell.length_b   1.000
_cell.length_c   1.000
_cell.angle_alpha   90.00
_cell.angle_beta   90.00
_cell.angle_gamma   90.00
#
_symmetry.space_group_name_H-M   'P 1'
#
loop_
_entity.id
_entity.type
_entity.pdbx_description
1 polymer ?
#
loop_
_entity_poly.entity_id
_entity_poly.type
_entity_poly.pdbx_seq_one_letter_code
_entity_poly.pdbx_strand_id
1 'polypeptide(L)'
;MEEDKAPLLAATLVSEELFSGWGVRTLGLSCRGYNPVSYHNGSIWPHDNILTVWGLRKYGFMDEAQKILAALLDASSFFDYRLPELFVGMERQEHNFPVKYPTSCSPQAWAAGATLLFIRSLLGLEPNLPQGKLILAPVLPSGITSLRLEGVPMGSSRLSLEVRDGKVKLLKAPPRLEIVLEEKS
;
A
#
# COMPACT_ATOMS: atom_id res chain seq x y z
N MET A 1 0.01 -5.86 -31.32
CA MET A 1 0.44 -5.91 -29.91
C MET A 1 -0.52 -5.01 -29.17
N GLU A 2 -1.15 -5.49 -28.10
CA GLU A 2 -1.97 -4.60 -27.27
C GLU A 2 -1.12 -3.39 -26.87
N GLU A 3 -1.66 -2.18 -27.02
CA GLU A 3 -1.05 -0.98 -26.42
C GLU A 3 -0.80 -1.24 -24.94
N ASP A 4 0.28 -0.66 -24.40
CA ASP A 4 0.57 -0.74 -22.98
C ASP A 4 -0.59 -0.10 -22.19
N LYS A 5 -1.41 -0.96 -21.57
CA LYS A 5 -2.60 -0.56 -20.80
C LYS A 5 -2.24 -0.07 -19.40
N ALA A 6 -0.99 -0.24 -18.96
CA ALA A 6 -0.60 0.03 -17.59
C ALA A 6 -0.75 1.52 -17.21
N PRO A 7 -0.34 2.51 -18.05
CA PRO A 7 -0.56 3.93 -17.74
C PRO A 7 -2.04 4.30 -17.61
N LEU A 8 -2.88 3.78 -18.51
CA LEU A 8 -4.32 4.03 -18.47
C LEU A 8 -4.97 3.44 -17.22
N LEU A 9 -4.58 2.21 -16.86
CA LEU A 9 -5.07 1.55 -15.64
C LEU A 9 -4.63 2.32 -14.39
N ALA A 10 -3.35 2.71 -14.31
CA ALA A 10 -2.82 3.49 -13.19
C ALA A 10 -3.61 4.79 -12.99
N ALA A 11 -3.80 5.56 -14.05
CA ALA A 11 -4.61 6.78 -14.02
C ALA A 11 -6.06 6.52 -13.59
N THR A 12 -6.67 5.44 -14.09
CA THR A 12 -8.06 5.07 -13.76
C THR A 12 -8.21 4.70 -12.29
N LEU A 13 -7.28 3.91 -11.73
CA LEU A 13 -7.28 3.48 -10.33
C LEU A 13 -7.32 4.65 -9.34
N VAL A 14 -6.66 5.76 -9.67
CA VAL A 14 -6.58 6.95 -8.81
C VAL A 14 -7.51 8.10 -9.21
N SER A 15 -8.32 7.90 -10.26
CA SER A 15 -9.35 8.83 -10.70
C SER A 15 -10.58 8.79 -9.80
N GLU A 16 -11.45 9.80 -9.89
CA GLU A 16 -12.73 9.85 -9.15
C GLU A 16 -13.62 8.64 -9.45
N GLU A 17 -13.46 8.01 -10.62
CA GLU A 17 -14.22 6.81 -10.99
C GLU A 17 -14.04 5.69 -9.97
N LEU A 18 -12.80 5.42 -9.51
CA LEU A 18 -12.51 4.31 -8.59
C LEU A 18 -12.05 4.76 -7.22
N PHE A 19 -11.28 5.84 -7.13
CA PHE A 19 -10.67 6.29 -5.88
C PHE A 19 -11.62 7.18 -5.10
N SER A 20 -11.99 6.74 -3.90
CA SER A 20 -12.92 7.49 -3.04
C SER A 20 -12.25 8.54 -2.16
N GLY A 21 -10.92 8.64 -2.15
CA GLY A 21 -10.17 9.39 -1.14
C GLY A 21 -9.82 8.59 0.12
N TRP A 22 -10.46 7.43 0.34
CA TRP A 22 -10.08 6.44 1.36
C TRP A 22 -9.39 5.20 0.78
N GLY A 23 -9.55 4.97 -0.53
CA GLY A 23 -8.98 3.84 -1.25
C GLY A 23 -9.67 3.64 -2.60
N VAL A 24 -9.18 2.68 -3.37
CA VAL A 24 -9.75 2.20 -4.62
C VAL A 24 -10.95 1.29 -4.29
N ARG A 25 -12.09 1.61 -4.88
CA ARG A 25 -13.33 0.83 -4.80
C ARG A 25 -13.26 -0.42 -5.68
N THR A 26 -14.06 -1.43 -5.33
CA THR A 26 -14.22 -2.67 -6.11
C THR A 26 -14.91 -2.46 -7.47
N LEU A 27 -15.73 -1.42 -7.60
CA LEU A 27 -16.33 -0.99 -8.88
C LEU A 27 -16.29 0.53 -9.00
N GLY A 28 -16.24 0.99 -10.25
CA GLY A 28 -16.27 2.42 -10.57
C GLY A 28 -17.66 3.02 -10.46
N LEU A 29 -17.73 4.33 -10.24
CA LEU A 29 -18.98 5.10 -10.13
C LEU A 29 -19.93 4.90 -11.32
N SER A 30 -19.39 4.77 -12.53
CA SER A 30 -20.15 4.58 -13.78
C SER A 30 -20.58 3.13 -14.03
N CYS A 31 -20.06 2.17 -13.25
CA CYS A 31 -20.36 0.75 -13.45
C CYS A 31 -21.82 0.45 -13.07
N ARG A 32 -22.51 -0.28 -13.95
CA ARG A 32 -23.84 -0.80 -13.66
C ARG A 32 -23.76 -1.72 -12.43
N GLY A 33 -24.50 -1.37 -11.38
CA GLY A 33 -24.53 -2.12 -10.13
C GLY A 33 -23.61 -1.58 -9.04
N TYR A 34 -22.91 -0.46 -9.30
CA TYR A 34 -22.19 0.27 -8.26
C TYR A 34 -23.11 0.60 -7.08
N ASN A 35 -22.63 0.27 -5.89
CA ASN A 35 -23.24 0.58 -4.62
C ASN A 35 -22.12 0.67 -3.55
N PRO A 36 -21.85 1.86 -2.97
CA PRO A 36 -20.75 2.05 -2.01
C PRO A 36 -20.90 1.22 -0.73
N VAL A 37 -22.13 0.85 -0.37
CA VAL A 37 -22.42 0.03 0.82
C VAL A 37 -22.58 -1.46 0.49
N SER A 38 -22.35 -1.87 -0.77
CA SER A 38 -22.36 -3.28 -1.17
C SER A 38 -21.03 -3.95 -0.81
N TYR A 39 -21.10 -5.23 -0.44
CA TYR A 39 -19.94 -6.02 -0.06
C TYR A 39 -18.88 -6.12 -1.18
N HIS A 40 -19.27 -6.22 -2.45
CA HIS A 40 -18.35 -6.36 -3.60
C HIS A 40 -18.53 -5.35 -4.74
N ASN A 41 -19.53 -4.47 -4.66
CA ASN A 41 -19.89 -3.60 -5.80
C ASN A 41 -19.60 -2.12 -5.53
N GLY A 42 -18.59 -1.79 -4.75
CA GLY A 42 -18.28 -0.40 -4.44
C GLY A 42 -17.67 -0.17 -3.07
N SER A 43 -17.53 -1.20 -2.24
CA SER A 43 -16.72 -1.17 -1.02
C SER A 43 -15.22 -1.09 -1.32
N ILE A 44 -14.44 -0.79 -0.29
CA ILE A 44 -12.99 -0.73 -0.33
C ILE A 44 -12.43 -1.89 0.48
N TRP A 45 -11.56 -2.66 -0.16
CA TRP A 45 -10.89 -3.81 0.43
C TRP A 45 -9.41 -3.47 0.62
N PRO A 46 -8.94 -3.34 1.88
CA PRO A 46 -7.54 -3.01 2.17
C PRO A 46 -6.56 -3.94 1.46
N HIS A 47 -6.82 -5.25 1.49
CA HIS A 47 -5.98 -6.25 0.82
C HIS A 47 -5.81 -5.96 -0.68
N ASP A 48 -6.90 -5.75 -1.41
CA ASP A 48 -6.89 -5.52 -2.85
C ASP A 48 -6.17 -4.21 -3.21
N ASN A 49 -6.34 -3.19 -2.35
CA ASN A 49 -5.62 -1.94 -2.49
C ASN A 49 -4.11 -2.12 -2.29
N ILE A 50 -3.67 -2.95 -1.33
CA ILE A 50 -2.24 -3.22 -1.14
C ILE A 50 -1.65 -3.99 -2.33
N LEU A 51 -2.38 -4.95 -2.90
CA LEU A 51 -1.97 -5.61 -4.12
C LEU A 51 -1.87 -4.64 -5.30
N THR A 52 -2.84 -3.73 -5.42
CA THR A 52 -2.86 -2.66 -6.42
C THR A 52 -1.63 -1.78 -6.28
N VAL A 53 -1.32 -1.31 -5.08
CA VAL A 53 -0.11 -0.53 -4.76
C VAL A 53 1.15 -1.28 -5.17
N TRP A 54 1.25 -2.56 -4.81
CA TRP A 54 2.42 -3.36 -5.14
C TRP A 54 2.61 -3.49 -6.66
N GLY A 55 1.53 -3.69 -7.40
CA GLY A 55 1.54 -3.68 -8.87
C GLY A 55 1.96 -2.34 -9.45
N LEU A 56 1.36 -1.23 -9.00
CA LEU A 56 1.71 0.13 -9.42
C LEU A 56 3.21 0.40 -9.23
N ARG A 57 3.77 0.06 -8.07
CA ARG A 57 5.21 0.19 -7.80
C ARG A 57 6.06 -0.64 -8.75
N LYS A 58 5.68 -1.88 -9.03
CA LYS A 58 6.41 -2.77 -9.96
C LYS A 58 6.44 -2.23 -11.38
N TYR A 59 5.44 -1.45 -11.77
CA TYR A 59 5.35 -0.81 -13.09
C TYR A 59 5.87 0.64 -13.11
N GLY A 60 6.34 1.17 -11.98
CA GLY A 60 6.90 2.53 -11.89
C GLY A 60 5.88 3.65 -11.63
N PHE A 61 4.61 3.33 -11.36
CA PHE A 61 3.55 4.30 -11.03
C PHE A 61 3.59 4.67 -9.55
N MET A 62 4.65 5.38 -9.16
CA MET A 62 5.01 5.64 -7.77
C MET A 62 4.09 6.67 -7.09
N ASP A 63 3.60 7.65 -7.83
CA ASP A 63 2.70 8.68 -7.29
C ASP A 63 1.30 8.11 -7.03
N GLU A 64 0.79 7.29 -7.94
CA GLU A 64 -0.47 6.57 -7.78
C GLU A 64 -0.41 5.61 -6.58
N ALA A 65 0.68 4.85 -6.46
CA ALA A 65 0.92 3.97 -5.33
C ALA A 65 0.95 4.74 -4.00
N GLN A 66 1.64 5.89 -3.96
CA GLN A 66 1.72 6.74 -2.77
C GLN A 66 0.36 7.29 -2.36
N LYS A 67 -0.44 7.75 -3.33
CA LYS A 67 -1.78 8.28 -3.09
C LYS A 67 -2.67 7.25 -2.39
N ILE A 68 -2.65 5.99 -2.86
CA ILE A 68 -3.43 4.90 -2.25
C ILE A 68 -2.88 4.52 -0.87
N LEU A 69 -1.55 4.40 -0.72
CA LEU A 69 -0.92 4.10 0.58
C LEU A 69 -1.25 5.14 1.66
N ALA A 70 -1.16 6.43 1.31
CA ALA A 70 -1.50 7.51 2.21
C ALA A 70 -2.97 7.47 2.64
N ALA A 71 -3.89 7.23 1.69
CA ALA A 71 -5.31 7.12 2.00
C ALA A 71 -5.65 5.94 2.91
N LEU A 72 -4.98 4.78 2.73
CA LEU A 72 -5.16 3.63 3.61
C LEU A 72 -4.56 3.86 5.00
N LEU A 73 -3.44 4.56 5.10
CA LEU A 73 -2.86 4.94 6.38
C LEU A 73 -3.83 5.86 7.15
N ASP A 74 -4.36 6.88 6.48
CA ASP A 74 -5.38 7.76 7.02
C ASP A 74 -6.63 6.99 7.43
N ALA A 75 -7.12 6.05 6.60
CA ALA A 75 -8.26 5.23 6.95
C ALA A 75 -7.98 4.39 8.21
N SER A 76 -6.78 3.82 8.32
CA SER A 76 -6.40 2.93 9.42
C SER A 76 -6.48 3.59 10.80
N SER A 77 -6.31 4.91 10.90
CA SER A 77 -6.43 5.62 12.20
C SER A 77 -7.85 5.58 12.77
N PHE A 78 -8.86 5.31 11.94
CA PHE A 78 -10.27 5.13 12.37
C PHE A 78 -10.60 3.67 12.75
N PHE A 79 -9.65 2.76 12.57
CA PHE A 79 -9.77 1.32 12.85
C PHE A 79 -8.69 0.84 13.82
N ASP A 80 -8.21 1.69 14.73
CA ASP A 80 -7.14 1.36 15.70
C ASP A 80 -5.86 0.82 15.02
N TYR A 81 -5.57 1.30 13.81
CA TYR A 81 -4.49 0.83 12.94
C TYR A 81 -4.60 -0.66 12.56
N ARG A 82 -5.82 -1.21 12.60
CA ARG A 82 -6.18 -2.59 12.22
C ARG A 82 -7.25 -2.52 11.14
N LEU A 83 -6.79 -2.32 9.90
CA LEU A 83 -7.70 -2.26 8.75
C LEU A 83 -8.59 -3.51 8.70
N PRO A 84 -9.91 -3.34 8.48
CA PRO A 84 -10.85 -4.45 8.44
C PRO A 84 -10.72 -5.24 7.13
N GLU A 85 -11.49 -6.31 7.00
CA GLU A 85 -11.71 -6.99 5.71
C GLU A 85 -12.10 -6.02 4.58
N LEU A 86 -13.07 -5.14 4.87
CA LEU A 86 -13.58 -4.12 3.97
C LEU A 86 -14.22 -2.99 4.77
N PHE A 87 -14.38 -1.84 4.12
CA PHE A 87 -15.22 -0.74 4.59
C PHE A 87 -16.00 -0.12 3.44
N VAL A 88 -17.02 0.68 3.77
CA VAL A 88 -17.92 1.30 2.77
C VAL A 88 -17.13 2.26 1.89
N GLY A 89 -17.29 2.16 0.56
CA GLY A 89 -16.57 2.97 -0.41
C GLY A 89 -17.25 4.30 -0.75
N MET A 90 -17.79 4.95 0.28
CA MET A 90 -18.26 6.32 0.16
C MET A 90 -17.08 7.26 -0.08
N GLU A 91 -17.36 8.33 -0.81
CA GLU A 91 -16.39 9.39 -1.07
C GLU A 91 -15.96 10.10 0.21
N ARG A 92 -14.68 10.42 0.31
CA ARG A 92 -14.10 11.24 1.37
C ARG A 92 -14.53 12.69 1.14
N GLN A 93 -15.18 13.25 2.15
CA GLN A 93 -15.65 14.63 2.17
C GLN A 93 -15.08 15.33 3.40
N GLU A 94 -15.11 16.65 3.39
CA GLU A 94 -14.71 17.44 4.55
C GLU A 94 -15.51 16.99 5.79
N HIS A 95 -14.80 16.63 6.85
CA HIS A 95 -15.34 16.16 8.14
C HIS A 95 -16.01 14.77 8.17
N ASN A 96 -15.87 13.94 7.13
CA ASN A 96 -16.33 12.55 7.20
C ASN A 96 -15.21 11.57 7.60
N PHE A 97 -15.61 10.33 7.90
CA PHE A 97 -14.74 9.23 8.30
C PHE A 97 -15.10 7.97 7.49
N PRO A 98 -14.17 7.01 7.33
CA PRO A 98 -14.47 5.76 6.64
C PRO A 98 -15.56 4.99 7.39
N VAL A 99 -16.68 4.76 6.72
CA VAL A 99 -17.84 4.10 7.34
C VAL A 99 -17.57 2.60 7.47
N LYS A 100 -17.65 2.09 8.70
CA LYS A 100 -17.43 0.68 9.02
C LYS A 100 -18.50 -0.18 8.34
N TYR A 101 -18.09 -1.33 7.82
CA TYR A 101 -19.04 -2.31 7.28
C TYR A 101 -19.60 -3.17 8.43
N PRO A 102 -20.93 -3.27 8.64
CA PRO A 102 -21.51 -3.85 9.86
C PRO A 102 -21.10 -5.30 10.18
N THR A 103 -20.79 -6.11 9.16
CA THR A 103 -20.45 -7.54 9.30
C THR A 103 -19.00 -7.86 8.93
N SER A 104 -18.12 -6.86 8.81
CA SER A 104 -16.72 -7.12 8.46
C SER A 104 -15.97 -7.79 9.60
N CYS A 105 -15.14 -8.78 9.28
CA CYS A 105 -14.15 -9.27 10.24
C CYS A 105 -13.06 -8.22 10.47
N SER A 106 -12.68 -8.00 11.74
CA SER A 106 -11.58 -7.10 12.09
C SER A 106 -10.73 -7.64 13.25
N PRO A 107 -9.43 -7.98 13.01
CA PRO A 107 -8.78 -8.10 11.70
C PRO A 107 -9.15 -9.42 11.01
N GLN A 108 -9.42 -9.37 9.70
CA GLN A 108 -9.52 -10.56 8.86
C GLN A 108 -8.11 -11.01 8.43
N ALA A 109 -7.91 -12.32 8.21
CA ALA A 109 -6.60 -12.89 7.92
C ALA A 109 -5.88 -12.25 6.70
N TRP A 110 -6.61 -11.91 5.64
CA TRP A 110 -6.03 -11.25 4.46
C TRP A 110 -5.62 -9.80 4.74
N ALA A 111 -6.42 -9.06 5.51
CA ALA A 111 -6.06 -7.71 5.95
C ALA A 111 -4.80 -7.71 6.84
N ALA A 112 -4.62 -8.74 7.67
CA ALA A 112 -3.39 -8.91 8.45
C ALA A 112 -2.16 -9.14 7.54
N GLY A 113 -2.28 -10.00 6.52
CA GLY A 113 -1.23 -10.22 5.53
C GLY A 113 -0.88 -8.96 4.72
N ALA A 114 -1.89 -8.16 4.39
CA ALA A 114 -1.74 -6.90 3.67
C ALA A 114 -0.86 -5.89 4.42
N THR A 115 -0.80 -5.93 5.76
CA THR A 115 0.04 -5.04 6.57
C THR A 115 1.54 -5.26 6.28
N LEU A 116 1.97 -6.50 6.08
CA LEU A 116 3.38 -6.79 5.75
C LEU A 116 3.74 -6.27 4.35
N LEU A 117 2.84 -6.43 3.38
CA LEU A 117 3.04 -5.93 2.03
C LEU A 117 2.93 -4.39 1.97
N PHE A 118 2.13 -3.77 2.83
CA PHE A 118 2.07 -2.32 3.02
C PHE A 118 3.44 -1.79 3.48
N ILE A 119 4.03 -2.37 4.54
CA ILE A 119 5.36 -1.97 5.03
C ILE A 119 6.45 -2.19 3.97
N ARG A 120 6.41 -3.33 3.28
CA ARG A 120 7.32 -3.62 2.16
C ARG A 120 7.20 -2.56 1.06
N SER A 121 5.97 -2.16 0.73
CA SER A 121 5.67 -1.17 -0.30
C SER A 121 6.12 0.23 0.10
N LEU A 122 5.95 0.64 1.36
CA LEU A 122 6.48 1.91 1.88
C LEU A 122 7.99 2.01 1.72
N LEU A 123 8.70 0.91 1.92
CA LEU A 123 10.16 0.88 1.88
C LEU A 123 10.73 0.63 0.47
N GLY A 124 9.89 0.22 -0.49
CA GLY A 124 10.37 -0.32 -1.76
C GLY A 124 11.32 -1.49 -1.56
N LEU A 125 11.08 -2.31 -0.53
CA LEU A 125 11.99 -3.38 -0.11
C LEU A 125 11.89 -4.57 -1.08
N GLU A 126 12.88 -4.72 -1.95
CA GLU A 126 12.94 -5.77 -2.96
C GLU A 126 14.21 -6.62 -2.79
N PRO A 127 14.12 -7.73 -2.01
CA PRO A 127 15.25 -8.61 -1.80
C PRO A 127 15.50 -9.48 -3.04
N ASN A 128 16.74 -9.47 -3.51
CA ASN A 128 17.25 -10.36 -4.55
C ASN A 128 18.43 -11.17 -4.03
N LEU A 129 18.13 -12.13 -3.16
CA LEU A 129 19.14 -12.92 -2.44
C LEU A 129 20.08 -13.75 -3.32
N PRO A 130 19.64 -14.38 -4.43
CA PRO A 130 20.55 -15.13 -5.28
C PRO A 130 21.66 -14.26 -5.90
N GLN A 131 21.36 -12.99 -6.17
CA GLN A 131 22.29 -11.97 -6.67
C GLN A 131 22.99 -11.21 -5.53
N GLY A 132 22.65 -11.51 -4.28
CA GLY A 132 23.18 -10.80 -3.11
C GLY A 132 22.80 -9.32 -3.09
N LYS A 133 21.63 -8.93 -3.63
CA LYS A 133 21.17 -7.53 -3.66
C LYS A 133 19.93 -7.31 -2.82
N LEU A 134 19.79 -6.12 -2.26
CA LEU A 134 18.56 -5.60 -1.70
C LEU A 134 18.34 -4.19 -2.21
N ILE A 135 17.23 -3.99 -2.91
CA ILE A 135 16.80 -2.66 -3.36
C ILE A 135 15.91 -2.05 -2.26
N LEU A 136 16.12 -0.77 -2.03
CA LEU A 136 15.31 0.09 -1.15
C LEU A 136 14.98 1.38 -1.89
N ALA A 137 13.69 1.71 -1.92
CA ALA A 137 13.17 2.94 -2.52
C ALA A 137 12.10 3.52 -1.58
N PRO A 138 12.50 3.98 -0.38
CA PRO A 138 11.55 4.34 0.66
C PRO A 138 10.78 5.59 0.28
N VAL A 139 9.47 5.49 0.37
CA VAL A 139 8.58 6.63 0.23
C VAL A 139 7.54 6.60 1.33
N LEU A 140 7.75 7.44 2.34
CA LEU A 140 6.87 7.55 3.49
C LEU A 140 5.81 8.64 3.23
N PRO A 141 4.52 8.36 3.50
CA PRO A 141 3.48 9.38 3.57
C PRO A 141 3.86 10.48 4.56
N SER A 142 3.35 11.70 4.37
CA SER A 142 3.65 12.87 5.21
C SER A 142 3.39 12.66 6.70
N GLY A 143 2.48 11.77 7.08
CA GLY A 143 2.20 11.40 8.48
C GLY A 143 3.24 10.48 9.13
N ILE A 144 4.18 9.90 8.38
CA ILE A 144 5.21 8.99 8.91
C ILE A 144 6.58 9.65 8.82
N THR A 145 7.09 10.13 9.96
CA THR A 145 8.43 10.73 10.06
C THR A 145 9.55 9.70 10.19
N SER A 146 9.25 8.53 10.75
CA SER A 146 10.20 7.43 10.84
C SER A 146 9.54 6.06 10.80
N LEU A 147 10.21 5.09 10.17
CA LEU A 147 9.82 3.69 10.12
C LEU A 147 11.05 2.82 10.40
N ARG A 148 10.95 1.90 11.37
CA ARG A 148 12.04 0.98 11.73
C ARG A 148 11.61 -0.46 11.52
N LEU A 149 12.43 -1.20 10.77
CA LEU A 149 12.37 -2.65 10.67
C LEU A 149 13.47 -3.27 11.52
N GLU A 150 13.14 -4.28 12.30
CA GLU A 150 14.09 -4.93 13.18
C GLU A 150 14.05 -6.45 13.05
N GLY A 151 15.22 -7.04 12.85
CA GLY A 151 15.40 -8.48 12.91
C GLY A 151 14.70 -9.25 11.79
N VAL A 152 14.43 -8.64 10.63
CA VAL A 152 13.76 -9.31 9.52
C VAL A 152 14.67 -10.44 8.99
N PRO A 153 14.22 -11.70 8.97
CA PRO A 153 15.01 -12.80 8.42
C PRO A 153 15.39 -12.56 6.96
N MET A 154 16.67 -12.75 6.63
CA MET A 154 17.22 -12.51 5.29
C MET A 154 18.31 -13.55 5.00
N GLY A 155 17.92 -14.66 4.37
CA GLY A 155 18.80 -15.83 4.22
C GLY A 155 19.22 -16.39 5.58
N SER A 156 20.53 -16.56 5.81
CA SER A 156 21.10 -17.01 7.08
C SER A 156 21.35 -15.88 8.10
N SER A 157 20.96 -14.65 7.78
CA SER A 157 21.18 -13.47 8.64
C SER A 157 19.87 -12.71 8.88
N ARG A 158 19.96 -11.52 9.48
CA ARG A 158 18.85 -10.61 9.74
C ARG A 158 19.15 -9.20 9.26
N LEU A 159 18.13 -8.53 8.74
CA LEU A 159 18.12 -7.13 8.37
C LEU A 159 17.43 -6.30 9.47
N SER A 160 18.07 -5.21 9.86
CA SER A 160 17.45 -4.14 10.64
C SER A 160 17.81 -2.81 9.98
N LEU A 161 16.81 -1.95 9.77
CA LEU A 161 16.98 -0.62 9.17
C LEU A 161 16.01 0.39 9.78
N GLU A 162 16.37 1.66 9.66
CA GLU A 162 15.53 2.79 10.01
C GLU A 162 15.45 3.72 8.80
N VAL A 163 14.25 4.15 8.46
CA VAL A 163 14.02 5.25 7.54
C VAL A 163 13.53 6.43 8.35
N ARG A 164 14.18 7.58 8.22
CA ARG A 164 13.81 8.83 8.89
C ARG A 164 14.00 9.98 7.92
N ASP A 165 12.96 10.79 7.72
CA ASP A 165 12.98 11.94 6.81
C ASP A 165 13.49 11.56 5.40
N GLY A 166 13.04 10.40 4.88
CA GLY A 166 13.46 9.85 3.59
C GLY A 166 14.88 9.24 3.56
N LYS A 167 15.66 9.34 4.63
CA LYS A 167 17.02 8.80 4.71
C LYS A 167 17.01 7.40 5.30
N VAL A 168 17.71 6.48 4.65
CA VAL A 168 17.90 5.11 5.12
C VAL A 168 19.15 5.01 5.99
N LYS A 169 19.00 4.42 7.17
CA LYS A 169 20.09 3.99 8.05
C LYS A 169 20.01 2.48 8.26
N LEU A 170 21.06 1.76 7.84
CA LEU A 170 21.19 0.34 8.14
C LEU A 170 21.69 0.16 9.57
N LEU A 171 20.97 -0.63 10.35
CA LEU A 171 21.35 -0.99 11.72
C LEU A 171 22.03 -2.35 11.76
N LYS A 172 21.57 -3.28 10.92
CA LYS A 172 22.15 -4.61 10.72
C LYS A 172 21.85 -5.07 9.29
N ALA A 173 22.84 -5.55 8.57
CA ALA A 173 22.66 -6.11 7.24
C ALA A 173 23.47 -7.40 7.09
N PRO A 174 23.05 -8.36 6.24
CA PRO A 174 23.88 -9.51 5.92
C PRO A 174 25.21 -9.08 5.28
N PRO A 175 26.36 -9.69 5.65
CA PRO A 175 27.69 -9.19 5.29
C PRO A 175 28.03 -9.24 3.79
N ARG A 176 27.23 -9.94 2.97
CA ARG A 176 27.42 -10.04 1.51
C ARG A 176 26.25 -9.46 0.72
N LEU A 177 25.36 -8.70 1.37
CA LEU A 177 24.21 -8.08 0.72
C LEU A 177 24.57 -6.68 0.26
N GLU A 178 24.66 -6.48 -1.05
CA GLU A 178 24.74 -5.17 -1.69
C GLU A 178 23.39 -4.45 -1.49
N ILE A 179 23.43 -3.27 -0.87
CA ILE A 179 22.24 -2.44 -0.66
C ILE A 179 22.22 -1.36 -1.74
N VAL A 180 21.18 -1.38 -2.56
CA VAL A 180 20.94 -0.39 -3.62
C VAL A 180 19.83 0.55 -3.15
N LEU A 181 20.14 1.83 -3.02
CA LEU A 181 19.14 2.87 -2.78
C LEU A 181 18.72 3.45 -4.12
N GLU A 182 17.46 3.29 -4.48
CA GLU A 182 16.88 3.95 -5.67
C GLU A 182 16.25 5.27 -5.25
N GLU A 183 16.56 6.34 -6.00
CA GLU A 183 15.90 7.62 -5.84
C GLU A 183 14.50 7.58 -6.45
N LYS A 184 13.59 8.43 -5.94
CA LYS A 184 12.26 8.61 -6.53
C LYS A 184 12.42 9.05 -8.00
N SER A 185 12.03 8.20 -8.93
CA SER A 185 11.75 8.60 -10.32
C SER A 185 10.30 9.03 -10.45
#